data_AF-A0A538HRF1-F1
#
_entry.id   AF-A0A538HRF1-F1
#
_cell.length_a   1.000
_cell.length_b   1.000
_cell.length_c   1.000
_cell.angle_alpha   90.00
_cell.angle_beta   90.00
_cell.angle_gamma   90.00
#
_symmetry.space_group_name_H-M   'P 1'
#
loop_
_entity.id
_entity.type
_entity.pdbx_description
1 polymer ?
#
loop_
_entity_poly.entity_id
_entity_poly.type
_entity_poly.pdbx_seq_one_letter_code
_entity_poly.pdbx_strand_id
1 'polypeptide(L)'
;MAKKARTPPPPRSRQQGPRRREPTRVPPWSDRRLLVGGGAVLVAIALIAITLASRGGGGASAASARRAATVLTAAGCTFRTYPSQGRDHVQSLDAKVDYNSFPPTSGRHYFQPAVWNRYSQPLVLVQEVHNLEHGGVIIQYGDEISPATVQQLTSFYDSSPNAMLLAPLPKLGGKIALTAWTRLAACTRFSQRAFKAFRDTFRGKGPEGFPVSALTPGS
;
A
#
# COMPACT_ATOMS: atom_id res chain seq x y z
N MET A 1 85.54 -35.24 -0.96
CA MET A 1 86.29 -34.59 -2.07
C MET A 1 86.13 -35.41 -3.34
N ALA A 2 86.29 -34.77 -4.51
CA ALA A 2 85.98 -35.23 -5.88
C ALA A 2 84.50 -35.13 -6.33
N LYS A 3 84.22 -34.15 -7.22
CA LYS A 3 82.95 -33.95 -7.94
C LYS A 3 82.97 -34.75 -9.24
N LYS A 4 81.85 -35.38 -9.62
CA LYS A 4 81.56 -35.71 -11.03
C LYS A 4 80.07 -35.49 -11.32
N ALA A 5 79.83 -34.78 -12.42
CA ALA A 5 78.55 -34.24 -12.86
C ALA A 5 77.57 -35.31 -13.37
N ARG A 6 76.26 -35.07 -13.19
CA ARG A 6 75.17 -35.81 -13.83
C ARG A 6 74.36 -34.85 -14.70
N THR A 7 74.19 -35.22 -15.96
CA THR A 7 73.47 -34.50 -17.02
C THR A 7 71.95 -34.52 -16.79
N PRO A 8 71.21 -33.41 -16.96
CA PRO A 8 69.75 -33.41 -17.00
C PRO A 8 69.15 -33.59 -18.42
N PRO A 9 67.87 -34.02 -18.52
CA PRO A 9 67.20 -34.49 -19.76
C PRO A 9 66.61 -33.38 -20.68
N PRO A 10 66.19 -33.72 -21.93
CA PRO A 10 65.81 -32.78 -22.99
C PRO A 10 64.36 -32.22 -22.89
N PRO A 11 63.97 -31.25 -23.76
CA PRO A 11 63.06 -30.16 -23.38
C PRO A 11 61.58 -30.45 -23.66
N ARG A 12 60.68 -29.71 -22.98
CA ARG A 12 59.25 -29.63 -23.30
C ARG A 12 58.85 -28.21 -23.72
N SER A 13 58.00 -28.14 -24.73
CA SER A 13 57.62 -26.94 -25.47
C SER A 13 56.50 -26.12 -24.82
N ARG A 14 56.71 -24.80 -24.83
CA ARG A 14 55.83 -23.72 -25.33
C ARG A 14 54.41 -23.61 -24.76
N GLN A 15 54.15 -22.52 -24.03
CA GLN A 15 53.00 -21.64 -24.28
C GLN A 15 53.35 -20.19 -23.94
N GLN A 16 53.14 -19.29 -24.90
CA GLN A 16 53.40 -17.85 -24.82
C GLN A 16 52.16 -17.14 -24.28
N GLY A 17 52.28 -16.45 -23.14
CA GLY A 17 51.29 -15.50 -22.66
C GLY A 17 51.53 -14.10 -23.25
N PRO A 18 50.49 -13.29 -23.51
CA PRO A 18 50.63 -11.96 -24.11
C PRO A 18 51.19 -10.93 -23.13
N ARG A 19 52.19 -10.17 -23.59
CA ARG A 19 52.79 -9.01 -22.90
C ARG A 19 51.80 -7.84 -22.83
N ARG A 20 51.65 -7.22 -21.66
CA ARG A 20 51.11 -5.86 -21.53
C ARG A 20 52.04 -4.99 -20.67
N ARG A 21 52.22 -3.75 -21.15
CA ARG A 21 53.34 -2.82 -20.94
C ARG A 21 53.34 -2.16 -19.55
N GLU A 22 54.54 -1.93 -19.03
CA GLU A 22 54.85 -1.10 -17.86
C GLU A 22 54.63 0.41 -18.12
N PRO A 23 54.53 1.24 -17.05
CA PRO A 23 53.87 2.54 -17.08
C PRO A 23 54.84 3.70 -17.39
N THR A 24 54.43 4.60 -18.28
CA THR A 24 55.15 5.87 -18.50
C THR A 24 54.68 6.92 -17.50
N ARG A 25 55.59 7.40 -16.65
CA ARG A 25 55.44 8.55 -15.76
C ARG A 25 56.12 9.77 -16.41
N VAL A 26 55.42 10.91 -16.53
CA VAL A 26 55.98 12.28 -16.67
C VAL A 26 54.93 13.34 -16.26
N PRO A 27 55.32 14.56 -15.83
CA PRO A 27 54.91 15.18 -14.55
C PRO A 27 54.03 16.47 -14.71
N PRO A 28 53.73 17.23 -13.63
CA PRO A 28 52.45 17.93 -13.46
C PRO A 28 52.45 19.39 -13.92
N TRP A 29 51.31 19.85 -14.44
CA TRP A 29 51.02 21.27 -14.56
C TRP A 29 49.59 21.49 -14.07
N SER A 30 49.53 22.27 -13.01
CA SER A 30 48.35 22.94 -12.49
C SER A 30 47.57 23.62 -13.59
N ASP A 31 46.26 23.35 -13.66
CA ASP A 31 45.32 24.42 -13.96
C ASP A 31 44.03 24.26 -13.15
N ARG A 32 43.88 25.20 -12.23
CA ARG A 32 42.65 25.54 -11.53
C ARG A 32 41.51 25.64 -12.54
N ARG A 33 40.53 24.74 -12.46
CA ARG A 33 39.17 25.01 -12.92
C ARG A 33 38.19 24.77 -11.78
N LEU A 34 37.98 25.88 -11.08
CA LEU A 34 36.78 26.34 -10.39
C LEU A 34 35.63 25.34 -10.27
N LEU A 35 35.31 25.07 -9.00
CA LEU A 35 34.01 24.72 -8.46
C LEU A 35 32.86 25.48 -9.17
N VAL A 36 32.07 24.79 -9.99
CA VAL A 36 30.61 25.00 -10.12
C VAL A 36 30.00 23.68 -10.58
N GLY A 37 29.22 23.02 -9.73
CA GLY A 37 28.52 21.78 -10.10
C GLY A 37 28.09 20.86 -8.97
N GLY A 38 28.24 21.25 -7.70
CA GLY A 38 27.80 20.42 -6.55
C GLY A 38 26.30 20.51 -6.21
N GLY A 39 25.54 21.39 -6.88
CA GLY A 39 24.12 21.64 -6.56
C GLY A 39 23.10 20.86 -7.41
N ALA A 40 23.49 20.36 -8.58
CA ALA A 40 22.55 19.72 -9.51
C ALA A 40 22.36 18.21 -9.28
N VAL A 41 23.29 17.54 -8.59
CA VAL A 41 23.21 16.09 -8.35
C VAL A 41 22.36 15.73 -7.13
N LEU A 42 22.18 16.64 -6.15
CA LEU A 42 21.29 16.40 -5.01
C LEU A 42 19.82 16.77 -5.29
N VAL A 43 19.54 17.66 -6.24
CA VAL A 43 18.17 17.94 -6.70
C VAL A 43 17.69 16.87 -7.70
N ALA A 44 18.60 16.21 -8.42
CA ALA A 44 18.25 15.05 -9.25
C ALA A 44 17.95 13.78 -8.43
N ILE A 45 18.49 13.63 -7.21
CA ILE A 45 18.12 12.51 -6.31
C ILE A 45 16.82 12.81 -5.53
N ALA A 46 16.49 14.09 -5.31
CA ALA A 46 15.21 14.48 -4.69
C ALA A 46 14.02 14.49 -5.66
N LEU A 47 14.25 14.50 -6.98
CA LEU A 47 13.20 14.46 -8.01
C LEU A 47 13.08 13.10 -8.73
N ILE A 48 13.97 12.14 -8.44
CA ILE A 48 13.83 10.72 -8.83
C ILE A 48 13.34 9.90 -7.63
N ALA A 49 12.31 10.40 -6.95
CA ALA A 49 11.47 9.62 -6.02
C ALA A 49 9.99 9.69 -6.43
N ILE A 50 9.71 10.11 -7.67
CA ILE A 50 8.37 10.20 -8.23
C ILE A 50 8.42 9.61 -9.65
N THR A 51 8.64 8.30 -9.82
CA THR A 51 8.27 7.56 -11.05
C THR A 51 8.36 6.03 -10.95
N LEU A 52 8.29 5.41 -9.77
CA LEU A 52 8.20 3.93 -9.68
C LEU A 52 7.15 3.48 -8.66
N ALA A 53 5.88 3.64 -9.03
CA ALA A 53 4.79 2.82 -8.50
C ALA A 53 3.73 2.60 -9.59
N SER A 54 4.18 2.13 -10.75
CA SER A 54 3.33 1.61 -11.82
C SER A 54 3.72 0.16 -12.07
N ARG A 55 3.59 -0.69 -11.05
CA ARG A 55 3.65 -2.14 -11.20
C ARG A 55 2.62 -2.79 -10.27
N GLY A 56 1.47 -3.14 -10.86
CA GLY A 56 0.58 -4.20 -10.39
C GLY A 56 -0.04 -4.02 -9.00
N GLY A 57 -1.04 -3.16 -8.90
CA GLY A 57 -1.95 -3.12 -7.75
C GLY A 57 -3.08 -2.16 -8.07
N GLY A 58 -4.32 -2.62 -8.03
CA GLY A 58 -5.50 -1.92 -8.54
C GLY A 58 -5.88 -0.61 -7.82
N GLY A 59 -4.95 0.14 -7.24
CA GLY A 59 -5.18 1.33 -6.42
C GLY A 59 -5.83 2.51 -7.16
N ALA A 60 -6.48 3.39 -6.39
CA ALA A 60 -6.96 4.68 -6.89
C ALA A 60 -5.79 5.59 -7.29
N SER A 61 -5.95 6.39 -8.35
CA SER A 61 -4.93 7.38 -8.74
C SER A 61 -4.73 8.44 -7.65
N ALA A 62 -3.52 9.01 -7.56
CA ALA A 62 -3.24 10.08 -6.61
C ALA A 62 -4.17 11.30 -6.80
N ALA A 63 -4.49 11.65 -8.05
CA ALA A 63 -5.39 12.76 -8.36
C ALA A 63 -6.83 12.50 -7.89
N SER A 64 -7.38 11.30 -8.16
CA SER A 64 -8.73 10.94 -7.69
C SER A 64 -8.79 10.86 -6.16
N ALA A 65 -7.76 10.31 -5.51
CA ALA A 65 -7.68 10.26 -4.05
C ALA A 65 -7.67 11.67 -3.42
N ARG A 66 -6.92 12.63 -3.98
CA ARG A 66 -6.91 14.03 -3.53
C ARG A 66 -8.27 14.71 -3.69
N ARG A 67 -8.97 14.45 -4.81
CA ARG A 67 -10.32 14.96 -5.03
C ARG A 67 -11.30 14.41 -4.00
N ALA A 68 -11.28 13.10 -3.74
CA ALA A 68 -12.12 12.49 -2.71
C ALA A 68 -11.83 13.08 -1.32
N ALA A 69 -10.56 13.24 -0.95
CA ALA A 69 -10.16 13.88 0.31
C ALA A 69 -10.70 15.31 0.45
N THR A 70 -10.67 16.09 -0.64
CA THR A 70 -11.23 17.45 -0.67
C THR A 70 -12.74 17.45 -0.42
N VAL A 71 -13.48 16.56 -1.08
CA VAL A 71 -14.93 16.44 -0.91
C VAL A 71 -15.29 15.97 0.51
N LEU A 72 -14.54 15.03 1.08
CA LEU A 72 -14.71 14.56 2.46
C LEU A 72 -14.47 15.67 3.47
N THR A 73 -13.37 16.41 3.32
CA THR A 73 -13.01 17.52 4.22
C THR A 73 -14.06 18.63 4.16
N ALA A 74 -14.54 18.97 2.97
CA ALA A 74 -15.62 19.95 2.80
C ALA A 74 -16.95 19.52 3.46
N ALA A 75 -17.19 18.22 3.61
CA ALA A 75 -18.35 17.70 4.34
C ALA A 75 -18.17 17.69 5.87
N GLY A 76 -16.97 18.01 6.36
CA GLY A 76 -16.59 17.94 7.78
C GLY A 76 -16.04 16.58 8.22
N CYS A 77 -15.69 15.70 7.28
CA CYS A 77 -15.03 14.44 7.59
C CYS A 77 -13.51 14.62 7.65
N THR A 78 -12.84 13.81 8.47
CA THR A 78 -11.40 13.60 8.35
C THR A 78 -11.12 12.57 7.26
N PHE A 79 -9.94 12.65 6.64
CA PHE A 79 -9.44 11.64 5.71
C PHE A 79 -7.96 11.41 5.94
N ARG A 80 -7.56 10.14 6.09
CA ARG A 80 -6.18 9.73 6.32
C ARG A 80 -5.82 8.54 5.44
N THR A 81 -4.55 8.50 5.06
CA THR A 81 -3.93 7.34 4.41
C THR A 81 -2.92 6.77 5.38
N TYR A 82 -2.96 5.46 5.57
CA TYR A 82 -2.07 4.73 6.46
C TYR A 82 -1.06 3.92 5.64
N PRO A 83 0.19 3.77 6.09
CA PRO A 83 1.11 2.80 5.51
C PRO A 83 0.50 1.39 5.57
N SER A 84 0.63 0.63 4.49
CA SER A 84 0.20 -0.77 4.47
C SER A 84 0.98 -1.57 5.53
N GLN A 85 0.28 -2.35 6.33
CA GLN A 85 0.88 -3.27 7.31
C GLN A 85 1.07 -4.69 6.74
N GLY A 86 1.07 -4.84 5.42
CA GLY A 86 1.13 -6.14 4.74
C GLY A 86 -0.25 -6.80 4.63
N ARG A 87 -0.25 -8.11 4.33
CA ARG A 87 -1.46 -8.87 3.96
C ARG A 87 -1.42 -10.33 4.40
N ASP A 88 -0.50 -10.71 5.29
CA ASP A 88 -0.37 -12.13 5.64
C ASP A 88 -1.62 -12.62 6.37
N HIS A 89 -2.05 -13.83 6.06
CA HIS A 89 -3.24 -14.39 6.69
C HIS A 89 -2.94 -14.97 8.08
N VAL A 90 -3.96 -14.92 8.94
CA VAL A 90 -4.03 -15.64 10.21
C VAL A 90 -5.14 -16.67 10.16
N GLN A 91 -4.98 -17.73 10.95
CA GLN A 91 -5.89 -18.89 10.98
C GLN A 91 -7.00 -18.78 12.04
N SER A 92 -7.07 -17.67 12.78
CA SER A 92 -8.03 -17.47 13.88
C SER A 92 -8.65 -16.09 13.84
N LEU A 93 -9.96 -16.02 14.10
CA LEU A 93 -10.72 -14.78 14.29
C LEU A 93 -10.35 -14.04 15.58
N ASP A 94 -9.75 -14.73 16.56
CA ASP A 94 -9.37 -14.14 17.85
C ASP A 94 -7.94 -13.56 17.86
N ALA A 95 -7.22 -13.73 16.74
CA ALA A 95 -5.84 -13.29 16.59
C ALA A 95 -5.67 -11.82 16.97
N LYS A 96 -4.70 -11.56 17.85
CA LYS A 96 -4.34 -10.19 18.24
C LYS A 96 -3.37 -9.64 17.20
N VAL A 97 -3.82 -8.61 16.49
CA VAL A 97 -3.03 -7.91 15.47
C VAL A 97 -3.01 -6.44 15.83
N ASP A 98 -1.81 -5.89 15.91
CA ASP A 98 -1.62 -4.47 16.19
C ASP A 98 -1.75 -3.66 14.90
N TYR A 99 -2.88 -2.97 14.77
CA TYR A 99 -3.16 -2.13 13.61
C TYR A 99 -2.74 -0.68 13.85
N ASN A 100 -2.31 0.00 12.79
CA ASN A 100 -1.93 1.40 12.82
C ASN A 100 -3.11 2.37 12.62
N SER A 101 -4.33 1.84 12.39
CA SER A 101 -5.56 2.59 12.24
C SER A 101 -6.72 1.91 12.97
N PHE A 102 -7.73 2.70 13.34
CA PHE A 102 -8.98 2.18 13.88
C PHE A 102 -10.17 2.87 13.18
N PRO A 103 -11.05 2.12 12.50
CA PRO A 103 -10.97 0.68 12.20
C PRO A 103 -9.71 0.32 11.37
N PRO A 104 -9.30 -0.95 11.34
CA PRO A 104 -8.11 -1.36 10.58
C PRO A 104 -8.34 -1.20 9.08
N THR A 105 -7.29 -0.79 8.36
CA THR A 105 -7.35 -0.55 6.90
C THR A 105 -6.42 -1.44 6.09
N SER A 106 -5.52 -2.19 6.74
CA SER A 106 -4.60 -3.15 6.14
C SER A 106 -3.95 -3.98 7.24
N GLY A 107 -3.12 -4.97 6.89
CA GLY A 107 -2.35 -5.75 7.84
C GLY A 107 -2.72 -7.22 7.84
N ARG A 108 -2.19 -7.94 8.83
CA ARG A 108 -2.47 -9.37 9.00
C ARG A 108 -3.93 -9.59 9.33
N HIS A 109 -4.60 -10.51 8.67
CA HIS A 109 -6.05 -10.65 8.77
C HIS A 109 -6.53 -12.08 8.55
N TYR A 110 -7.76 -12.38 8.95
CA TYR A 110 -8.28 -13.75 8.89
C TYR A 110 -8.38 -14.22 7.44
N PHE A 111 -7.98 -15.46 7.16
CA PHE A 111 -7.85 -15.98 5.79
C PHE A 111 -9.17 -16.12 5.01
N GLN A 112 -10.32 -15.95 5.66
CA GLN A 112 -11.62 -15.87 4.99
C GLN A 112 -12.20 -14.48 5.13
N PRO A 113 -12.77 -13.89 4.07
CA PRO A 113 -13.52 -12.65 4.19
C PRO A 113 -14.80 -12.84 5.00
N ALA A 114 -15.34 -11.74 5.49
CA ALA A 114 -16.73 -11.70 5.92
C ALA A 114 -17.62 -11.79 4.68
N VAL A 115 -18.78 -12.44 4.83
CA VAL A 115 -19.79 -12.46 3.77
C VAL A 115 -20.14 -11.02 3.38
N TRP A 116 -20.26 -10.75 2.09
CA TRP A 116 -20.66 -9.40 1.65
C TRP A 116 -22.10 -9.14 2.08
N ASN A 117 -22.33 -8.21 3.01
CA ASN A 117 -23.68 -7.83 3.39
C ASN A 117 -23.73 -6.53 4.21
N ARG A 118 -24.96 -6.11 4.54
CA ARG A 118 -25.24 -5.27 5.71
C ARG A 118 -25.56 -6.14 6.93
N TYR A 119 -25.11 -5.71 8.08
CA TYR A 119 -25.18 -6.43 9.35
C TYR A 119 -25.89 -5.60 10.41
N SER A 120 -26.64 -6.28 11.27
CA SER A 120 -27.27 -5.71 12.47
C SER A 120 -26.39 -5.85 13.71
N GLN A 121 -25.29 -6.59 13.63
CA GLN A 121 -24.35 -6.83 14.72
C GLN A 121 -22.92 -6.51 14.27
N PRO A 122 -22.02 -6.15 15.20
CA PRO A 122 -20.63 -5.88 14.86
C PRO A 122 -19.94 -7.10 14.27
N LEU A 123 -19.11 -6.88 13.26
CA LEU A 123 -18.23 -7.90 12.70
C LEU A 123 -16.89 -7.94 13.42
N VAL A 124 -16.20 -9.07 13.24
CA VAL A 124 -14.84 -9.24 13.74
C VAL A 124 -13.87 -8.44 12.87
N LEU A 125 -13.22 -7.42 13.43
CA LEU A 125 -12.37 -6.49 12.66
C LEU A 125 -11.21 -7.19 11.91
N VAL A 126 -10.62 -8.24 12.48
CA VAL A 126 -9.55 -9.00 11.79
C VAL A 126 -10.07 -9.74 10.56
N GLN A 127 -11.36 -10.02 10.46
CA GLN A 127 -11.98 -10.63 9.28
C GLN A 127 -12.24 -9.60 8.19
N GLU A 128 -12.78 -8.44 8.56
CA GLU A 128 -13.12 -7.36 7.64
C GLU A 128 -11.94 -6.83 6.82
N VAL A 129 -10.71 -6.89 7.36
CA VAL A 129 -9.52 -6.47 6.62
C VAL A 129 -9.31 -7.29 5.35
N HIS A 130 -9.77 -8.55 5.32
CA HIS A 130 -9.75 -9.37 4.10
C HIS A 130 -10.67 -8.78 3.01
N ASN A 131 -11.88 -8.33 3.39
CA ASN A 131 -12.78 -7.64 2.45
C ASN A 131 -12.12 -6.38 1.89
N LEU A 132 -11.35 -5.64 2.70
CA LEU A 132 -10.57 -4.51 2.22
C LEU A 132 -9.45 -4.94 1.25
N GLU A 133 -8.82 -6.10 1.48
CA GLU A 133 -7.82 -6.70 0.59
C GLU A 133 -8.39 -6.99 -0.81
N HIS A 134 -9.61 -7.54 -0.86
CA HIS A 134 -10.35 -7.75 -2.11
C HIS A 134 -10.77 -6.44 -2.80
N GLY A 135 -10.72 -5.31 -2.08
CA GLY A 135 -11.09 -3.98 -2.60
C GLY A 135 -12.46 -3.51 -2.17
N GLY A 136 -13.00 -4.08 -1.10
CA GLY A 136 -14.23 -3.62 -0.48
C GLY A 136 -14.12 -2.21 0.10
N VAL A 137 -15.29 -1.60 0.27
CA VAL A 137 -15.46 -0.43 1.13
C VAL A 137 -16.38 -0.81 2.28
N ILE A 138 -15.94 -0.55 3.50
CA ILE A 138 -16.71 -0.87 4.70
C ILE A 138 -17.20 0.43 5.31
N ILE A 139 -18.49 0.48 5.59
CA ILE A 139 -19.15 1.56 6.32
C ILE A 139 -19.44 1.05 7.72
N GLN A 140 -18.85 1.69 8.71
CA GLN A 140 -19.12 1.39 10.12
C GLN A 140 -19.68 2.61 10.83
N TYR A 141 -20.63 2.40 11.73
CA TYR A 141 -21.25 3.48 12.52
C TYR A 141 -21.26 3.10 14.00
N GLY A 142 -20.98 4.08 14.87
CA GLY A 142 -21.04 3.84 16.31
C GLY A 142 -22.46 3.84 16.86
N ASP A 143 -22.56 3.52 18.14
CA ASP A 143 -23.82 3.29 18.87
C ASP A 143 -24.57 4.59 19.25
N GLU A 144 -23.90 5.74 19.20
CA GLU A 144 -24.52 7.05 19.41
C GLU A 144 -25.03 7.69 18.09
N ILE A 145 -24.89 7.01 16.94
CA ILE A 145 -25.43 7.49 15.67
C ILE A 145 -26.95 7.36 15.65
N SER A 146 -27.65 8.43 15.27
CA SER A 146 -29.11 8.46 15.29
C SER A 146 -29.73 7.42 14.34
N PRO A 147 -30.90 6.83 14.68
CA PRO A 147 -31.59 5.87 13.81
C PRO A 147 -31.88 6.41 12.40
N ALA A 148 -32.20 7.70 12.28
CA ALA A 148 -32.38 8.37 10.99
C ALA A 148 -31.11 8.34 10.13
N THR A 149 -29.94 8.53 10.74
CA THR A 149 -28.66 8.43 10.03
C THR A 149 -28.36 6.98 9.65
N VAL A 150 -28.65 6.00 10.52
CA VAL A 150 -28.51 4.57 10.18
C VAL A 150 -29.38 4.18 8.98
N GLN A 151 -30.61 4.71 8.89
CA GLN A 151 -31.48 4.53 7.73
C GLN A 151 -30.86 5.13 6.46
N GLN A 152 -30.29 6.34 6.52
CA GLN A 152 -29.58 6.94 5.39
C GLN A 152 -28.38 6.09 4.93
N LEU A 153 -27.60 5.55 5.86
CA LEU A 153 -26.49 4.64 5.55
C LEU A 153 -26.99 3.35 4.91
N THR A 154 -28.10 2.81 5.39
CA THR A 154 -28.74 1.62 4.83
C THR A 154 -29.20 1.87 3.40
N SER A 155 -29.91 2.97 3.13
CA SER A 155 -30.32 3.34 1.77
C SER A 155 -29.12 3.60 0.85
N PHE A 156 -28.03 4.19 1.36
CA PHE A 156 -26.81 4.37 0.58
C PHE A 156 -26.17 3.02 0.19
N TYR A 157 -26.10 2.07 1.13
CA TYR A 157 -25.63 0.71 0.87
C TYR A 157 -26.51 0.01 -0.17
N ASP A 158 -27.84 0.00 0.03
CA ASP A 158 -28.80 -0.69 -0.84
C ASP A 158 -28.77 -0.17 -2.28
N SER A 159 -28.38 1.10 -2.49
CA SER A 159 -28.23 1.69 -3.83
C SER A 159 -27.10 1.08 -4.67
N SER A 160 -26.08 0.47 -4.07
CA SER A 160 -24.93 -0.13 -4.77
C SER A 160 -24.15 -1.07 -3.84
N PRO A 161 -24.69 -2.27 -3.54
CA PRO A 161 -24.23 -3.09 -2.41
C PRO A 161 -22.98 -3.95 -2.73
N ASN A 162 -22.63 -4.13 -4.00
CA ASN A 162 -21.45 -4.92 -4.36
C ASN A 162 -20.15 -4.31 -3.81
N ALA A 163 -19.26 -5.18 -3.32
CA ALA A 163 -18.00 -4.85 -2.67
C ALA A 163 -18.17 -3.85 -1.52
N MET A 164 -19.30 -3.94 -0.80
CA MET A 164 -19.60 -3.09 0.35
C MET A 164 -19.91 -3.96 1.58
N LEU A 165 -19.49 -3.50 2.75
CA LEU A 165 -20.08 -3.92 4.02
C LEU A 165 -20.70 -2.71 4.72
N LEU A 166 -21.78 -2.94 5.46
CA LEU A 166 -22.34 -1.98 6.40
C LEU A 166 -22.56 -2.67 7.74
N ALA A 167 -21.91 -2.23 8.81
CA ALA A 167 -22.04 -2.86 10.12
C ALA A 167 -21.95 -1.84 11.27
N PRO A 168 -22.59 -2.09 12.42
CA PRO A 168 -22.33 -1.29 13.61
C PRO A 168 -20.92 -1.56 14.15
N LEU A 169 -20.29 -0.53 14.71
CA LEU A 169 -19.05 -0.61 15.47
C LEU A 169 -19.15 0.33 16.69
N PRO A 170 -19.73 -0.12 17.81
CA PRO A 170 -20.06 0.73 18.97
C PRO A 170 -18.91 1.62 19.45
N LYS A 171 -17.67 1.12 19.41
CA LYS A 171 -16.46 1.88 19.79
C LYS A 171 -16.23 3.18 19.00
N LEU A 172 -16.98 3.45 17.93
CA LEU A 172 -16.95 4.72 17.20
C LEU A 172 -17.77 5.84 17.88
N GLY A 173 -18.69 5.53 18.81
CA GLY A 173 -19.61 6.50 19.41
C GLY A 173 -20.40 7.28 18.36
N GLY A 174 -20.46 8.61 18.47
CA GLY A 174 -21.15 9.47 17.49
C GLY A 174 -20.47 9.63 16.13
N LYS A 175 -19.70 8.64 15.65
CA LYS A 175 -18.95 8.70 14.38
C LYS A 175 -19.32 7.59 13.41
N ILE A 176 -19.05 7.86 12.14
CA ILE A 176 -19.13 6.94 11.01
C ILE A 176 -17.73 6.82 10.41
N ALA A 177 -17.25 5.60 10.23
CA ALA A 177 -15.99 5.30 9.56
C ALA A 177 -16.26 4.74 8.16
N LEU A 178 -15.49 5.21 7.18
CA LEU A 178 -15.40 4.64 5.85
C LEU A 178 -13.99 4.09 5.67
N THR A 179 -13.86 2.79 5.50
CA THR A 179 -12.56 2.16 5.24
C THR A 179 -12.50 1.56 3.85
N ALA A 180 -11.34 1.70 3.24
CA ALA A 180 -10.87 0.96 2.07
C ALA A 180 -9.42 0.57 2.35
N TRP A 181 -8.80 -0.27 1.53
CA TRP A 181 -7.40 -0.65 1.73
C TRP A 181 -6.50 0.59 1.90
N THR A 182 -5.83 0.73 3.06
CA THR A 182 -5.00 1.88 3.50
C THR A 182 -5.69 3.24 3.64
N ARG A 183 -7.01 3.34 3.47
CA ARG A 183 -7.76 4.61 3.51
C ARG A 183 -8.81 4.58 4.59
N LEU A 184 -8.86 5.65 5.37
CA LEU A 184 -9.87 5.85 6.41
C LEU A 184 -10.42 7.27 6.31
N ALA A 185 -11.73 7.39 6.24
CA ALA A 185 -12.43 8.62 6.55
C ALA A 185 -13.27 8.45 7.81
N ALA A 186 -13.32 9.49 8.66
CA ALA A 186 -14.21 9.52 9.81
C ALA A 186 -15.08 10.77 9.75
N CYS A 187 -16.40 10.58 9.86
CA CYS A 187 -17.43 11.61 9.75
C CYS A 187 -18.33 11.58 11.00
N THR A 188 -18.95 12.70 11.37
CA THR A 188 -19.97 12.75 12.43
C THR A 188 -21.40 12.76 11.90
N ARG A 189 -21.58 12.81 10.57
CA ARG A 189 -22.87 12.84 9.88
C ARG A 189 -22.75 12.19 8.51
N PHE A 190 -23.88 11.74 7.98
CA PHE A 190 -23.97 11.28 6.61
C PHE A 190 -23.90 12.44 5.61
N SER A 191 -23.20 12.21 4.51
CA SER A 191 -23.18 13.12 3.36
C SER A 191 -23.10 12.32 2.08
N GLN A 192 -24.20 12.29 1.32
CA GLN A 192 -24.33 11.55 0.07
C GLN A 192 -23.16 11.81 -0.88
N ARG A 193 -22.77 13.08 -1.05
CA ARG A 193 -21.68 13.49 -1.94
C ARG A 193 -20.33 12.94 -1.48
N ALA A 194 -20.02 13.05 -0.18
CA ALA A 194 -18.74 12.60 0.37
C ALA A 194 -18.62 11.07 0.40
N PHE A 195 -19.70 10.38 0.78
CA PHE A 195 -19.73 8.92 0.85
C PHE A 195 -19.64 8.30 -0.55
N LYS A 196 -20.36 8.86 -1.52
CA LYS A 196 -20.22 8.50 -2.94
C LYS A 196 -18.81 8.75 -3.45
N ALA A 197 -18.20 9.90 -3.12
CA ALA A 197 -16.83 10.19 -3.54
C ALA A 197 -15.81 9.18 -2.98
N PHE A 198 -15.94 8.79 -1.71
CA PHE A 198 -15.09 7.75 -1.11
C PHE A 198 -15.30 6.41 -1.80
N ARG A 199 -16.55 5.93 -1.87
CA ARG A 199 -16.91 4.65 -2.50
C ARG A 199 -16.40 4.57 -3.93
N ASP A 200 -16.75 5.54 -4.77
CA ASP A 200 -16.44 5.48 -6.20
C ASP A 200 -14.92 5.61 -6.47
N THR A 201 -14.18 6.24 -5.55
CA THR A 201 -12.72 6.38 -5.69
C THR A 201 -11.98 5.12 -5.25
N PHE A 202 -12.39 4.47 -4.16
CA PHE A 202 -11.60 3.41 -3.52
C PHE A 202 -12.19 2.00 -3.64
N ARG A 203 -13.45 1.84 -4.03
CA ARG A 203 -14.06 0.52 -4.24
C ARG A 203 -13.46 -0.18 -5.45
N GLY A 204 -13.19 -1.47 -5.31
CA GLY A 204 -12.46 -2.30 -6.26
C GLY A 204 -10.99 -1.92 -6.39
N LYS A 205 -10.44 -1.18 -5.42
CA LYS A 205 -9.03 -0.70 -5.42
C LYS A 205 -8.15 -1.36 -4.39
N GLY A 206 -8.57 -2.54 -3.94
CA GLY A 206 -7.79 -3.41 -3.07
C GLY A 206 -6.65 -4.07 -3.83
N PRO A 207 -5.64 -4.55 -3.11
CA PRO A 207 -4.44 -5.08 -3.72
C PRO A 207 -4.61 -6.42 -4.46
N GLU A 208 -5.67 -7.20 -4.21
CA GLU A 208 -5.94 -8.44 -4.97
C GLU A 208 -6.74 -8.21 -6.25
N GLY A 209 -7.35 -7.03 -6.40
CA GLY A 209 -7.93 -6.60 -7.68
C GLY A 209 -9.18 -7.39 -8.11
N PHE A 210 -9.96 -7.93 -7.17
CA PHE A 210 -11.23 -8.58 -7.49
C PHE A 210 -12.18 -7.58 -8.20
N PRO A 211 -12.86 -8.01 -9.28
CA PRO A 211 -13.84 -7.17 -9.92
C PRO A 211 -15.04 -6.96 -8.98
N VAL A 212 -15.53 -5.72 -8.88
CA VAL A 212 -16.69 -5.38 -8.02
C VAL A 212 -17.92 -6.24 -8.34
N SER A 213 -18.09 -6.66 -9.60
CA SER A 213 -19.19 -7.54 -10.02
C SER A 213 -19.14 -8.95 -9.40
N ALA A 214 -17.99 -9.41 -8.91
CA ALA A 214 -17.84 -10.72 -8.26
C ALA A 214 -18.05 -10.68 -6.74
N LEU A 215 -18.10 -9.49 -6.14
CA LEU A 215 -18.20 -9.30 -4.69
C LEU A 215 -19.66 -8.93 -4.33
N THR A 216 -20.60 -9.85 -4.57
CA THR A 216 -22.05 -9.60 -4.44
C THR A 216 -22.57 -9.91 -3.05
N PRO A 217 -23.65 -9.26 -2.57
CA PRO A 217 -24.24 -9.61 -1.29
C PRO A 217 -24.57 -11.11 -1.17
N GLY A 218 -24.23 -11.71 -0.04
CA GLY A 218 -24.43 -13.14 0.26
C GLY A 218 -23.31 -14.07 -0.23
N SER A 219 -22.28 -13.54 -0.90
CA SER A 219 -21.05 -14.27 -1.25
C SER A 219 -19.95 -14.09 -0.22
#